data_AF-A0A2E4E0C5-F1
#
_entry.id   AF-A0A2E4E0C5-F1
#
_cell.length_a   1.000
_cell.length_b   1.000
_cell.length_c   1.000
_cell.angle_alpha   90.00
_cell.angle_beta   90.00
_cell.angle_gamma   90.00
#
_symmetry.space_group_name_H-M   'P 1'
#
loop_
_entity.id
_entity.type
_entity.pdbx_description
1 polymer ?
#
loop_
_entity_poly.entity_id
_entity_poly.type
_entity_poly.pdbx_seq_one_letter_code
_entity_poly.pdbx_strand_id
1 'polypeptide(L)'
;MALNLSRNTKVYVSSVNGVGATGGIKTVTVTSAGSGHAVGDVISFNANDTSGSGINAKVIVSAVSGGGVTGVNIPNNFRGSGFAASETLTQGDASDSTGSGTGLVVTVATIAGTTTVDGSRIGTGLFKGNGTNANTFRVGVLDGYSFSQGSDATDVVINEAGATPNRGQKRFNDSLPPAEWSFSTYVRPFKHGANSNGSENDHGMVENILWAAIAGKDITGGALSGTSAAAVTVDSTDADVSFARSEHHELLKLSIFFALENTTYRLNECQVNQAEIDFSIDGIATIAWSGNSTTIDQITTPMEDPNTAYSSVAGDTGGAYSANSTINNAEAFNYVDTTGPDDADYLRNKLSTLTLSTLEQGSGSASGGLDAKTYDIAITGGSITIANNITYVTPETLGVIDKPIGSFSGARQISGSLTMYLNTTGSSGSGNGSNQLLADLSAATDLVRNSFDMSLFMGGGSSDTPVVEFDLPRAHFQVPAIEVADLISVSVEFAAHGSDITAADEMTVKYKGLTSHSDSTYATNHTV
;
A
#
# COMPACT_ATOMS: atom_id res chain seq x y z
N MET A 1 -16.21 20.83 15.67
CA MET A 1 -16.13 21.61 14.42
C MET A 1 -15.84 20.58 13.33
N ALA A 2 -16.89 20.07 12.67
CA ALA A 2 -16.74 18.98 11.69
C ALA A 2 -16.15 19.57 10.40
N LEU A 3 -14.83 19.44 10.26
CA LEU A 3 -14.11 19.84 9.07
C LEU A 3 -14.49 18.89 7.94
N ASN A 4 -14.99 19.42 6.83
CA ASN A 4 -15.29 18.69 5.61
C ASN A 4 -13.96 18.39 4.89
N LEU A 5 -13.18 17.45 5.43
CA LEU A 5 -11.80 17.10 5.02
C LEU A 5 -11.72 16.13 3.83
N SER A 6 -12.83 15.54 3.38
CA SER A 6 -12.77 14.36 2.50
C SER A 6 -12.46 14.66 1.03
N ARG A 7 -12.71 15.88 0.52
CA ARG A 7 -12.68 16.12 -0.95
C ARG A 7 -11.31 16.35 -1.58
N ASN A 8 -10.27 16.64 -0.81
CA ASN A 8 -8.92 16.93 -1.34
C ASN A 8 -7.80 16.14 -0.65
N THR A 9 -8.15 15.06 0.07
CA THR A 9 -7.15 14.21 0.73
C THR A 9 -6.41 13.37 -0.31
N LYS A 10 -5.07 13.36 -0.27
CA LYS A 10 -4.24 12.41 -1.00
C LYS A 10 -3.59 11.46 -0.01
N VAL A 11 -3.66 10.15 -0.28
CA VAL A 11 -3.03 9.13 0.56
C VAL A 11 -1.84 8.53 -0.20
N TYR A 12 -0.69 8.49 0.47
CA TYR A 12 0.53 7.87 -0.04
C TYR A 12 0.96 6.75 0.87
N VAL A 13 1.40 5.65 0.28
CA VAL A 13 1.92 4.49 0.99
C VAL A 13 3.33 4.25 0.50
N SER A 14 4.29 4.17 1.41
CA SER A 14 5.70 3.99 1.08
C SER A 14 6.33 2.86 1.88
N SER A 15 7.20 2.06 1.26
CA SER A 15 8.05 1.09 1.97
C SER A 15 9.29 1.73 2.61
N VAL A 16 9.48 3.03 2.39
CA VAL A 16 10.58 3.83 2.93
C VAL A 16 10.02 5.02 3.70
N ASN A 17 10.85 5.68 4.51
CA ASN A 17 10.44 6.88 5.23
C ASN A 17 11.31 8.02 4.72
N GLY A 18 10.73 8.87 3.85
CA GLY A 18 11.41 9.76 2.92
C GLY A 18 12.44 10.71 3.52
N VAL A 19 13.62 10.21 3.85
CA VAL A 19 14.76 11.00 4.28
C VAL A 19 16.02 10.29 3.79
N GLY A 20 16.72 10.95 2.87
CA GLY A 20 18.02 10.51 2.38
C GLY A 20 19.11 10.71 3.42
N ALA A 21 20.21 9.97 3.26
CA ALA A 21 21.40 10.10 4.08
C ALA A 21 21.88 11.58 4.13
N THR A 22 22.44 11.94 5.29
CA THR A 22 23.20 13.16 5.57
C THR A 22 23.79 13.82 4.31
N GLY A 23 23.30 15.01 3.94
CA GLY A 23 23.88 15.85 2.88
C GLY A 23 23.07 16.07 1.60
N GLY A 24 21.78 15.71 1.55
CA GLY A 24 20.93 16.03 0.39
C GLY A 24 20.61 17.52 0.26
N ILE A 25 20.64 18.05 -0.97
CA ILE A 25 20.36 19.47 -1.29
C ILE A 25 18.93 19.84 -0.87
N LYS A 26 18.74 21.00 -0.24
CA LYS A 26 17.41 21.57 0.03
C LYS A 26 17.08 22.67 -0.97
N THR A 27 18.00 23.62 -1.12
CA THR A 27 17.79 24.78 -1.99
C THR A 27 19.05 25.07 -2.78
N VAL A 28 18.87 25.63 -3.96
CA VAL A 28 19.96 26.08 -4.83
C VAL A 28 19.69 27.50 -5.29
N THR A 29 20.74 28.23 -5.61
CA THR A 29 20.64 29.52 -6.29
C THR A 29 21.06 29.34 -7.74
N VAL A 30 20.24 29.78 -8.69
CA VAL A 30 20.60 29.79 -10.12
C VAL A 30 21.69 30.83 -10.34
N THR A 31 22.91 30.39 -10.67
CA THR A 31 24.08 31.26 -10.90
C THR A 31 24.34 31.53 -12.38
N SER A 32 23.96 30.60 -13.26
CA SER A 32 23.85 30.80 -14.71
C SER A 32 22.54 30.20 -15.17
N ALA A 33 21.68 31.00 -15.80
CA ALA A 33 20.35 30.56 -16.23
C ALA A 33 20.39 29.58 -17.42
N GLY A 34 21.53 29.45 -18.11
CA GLY A 34 21.62 28.69 -19.36
C GLY A 34 20.75 29.28 -20.47
N SER A 35 20.49 28.48 -21.50
CA SER A 35 19.63 28.85 -22.63
C SER A 35 18.94 27.64 -23.25
N GLY A 36 17.77 27.86 -23.86
CA GLY A 36 17.02 26.81 -24.54
C GLY A 36 16.24 25.85 -23.62
N HIS A 37 16.11 26.17 -22.33
CA HIS A 37 15.34 25.37 -21.39
C HIS A 37 13.84 25.63 -21.51
N ALA A 38 13.05 24.61 -21.20
CA ALA A 38 11.59 24.66 -21.05
C ALA A 38 11.16 24.21 -19.65
N VAL A 39 9.96 24.64 -19.24
CA VAL A 39 9.36 24.16 -17.98
C VAL A 39 9.09 22.66 -18.09
N GLY A 40 9.50 21.90 -17.07
CA GLY A 40 9.42 20.44 -17.05
C GLY A 40 10.69 19.72 -17.46
N ASP A 41 11.70 20.43 -17.99
CA ASP A 41 13.01 19.82 -18.25
C ASP A 41 13.63 19.31 -16.93
N VAL A 42 14.04 18.05 -16.91
CA VAL A 42 14.78 17.42 -15.82
C VAL A 42 16.25 17.59 -16.12
N ILE A 43 16.97 18.32 -15.28
CA ILE A 43 18.40 18.60 -15.46
C ILE A 43 19.20 17.80 -14.45
N SER A 44 20.10 16.95 -14.94
CA SER A 44 21.09 16.25 -14.13
C SER A 44 22.39 17.06 -14.06
N PHE A 45 23.07 17.01 -12.92
CA PHE A 45 24.35 17.69 -12.71
C PHE A 45 25.50 16.69 -12.71
N ASN A 46 26.71 17.18 -13.06
CA ASN A 46 27.88 16.32 -13.10
C ASN A 46 28.23 15.76 -11.71
N ALA A 47 28.65 14.50 -11.68
CA ALA A 47 29.25 13.93 -10.49
C ALA A 47 30.56 14.68 -10.14
N ASN A 48 30.82 14.87 -8.85
CA ASN A 48 32.06 15.46 -8.32
C ASN A 48 32.26 16.96 -8.63
N ASP A 49 31.21 17.67 -9.01
CA ASP A 49 31.22 19.12 -9.15
C ASP A 49 31.69 19.79 -7.84
N THR A 50 32.72 20.65 -7.93
CA THR A 50 33.42 21.39 -6.85
C THR A 50 33.95 20.60 -5.62
N SER A 51 33.30 19.52 -5.16
CA SER A 51 33.59 18.85 -3.87
C SER A 51 34.12 17.43 -3.96
N GLY A 52 34.17 16.82 -5.14
CA GLY A 52 34.79 15.50 -5.32
C GLY A 52 33.99 14.31 -4.73
N SER A 53 32.84 14.55 -4.09
CA SER A 53 31.99 13.50 -3.50
C SER A 53 30.50 13.61 -3.80
N GLY A 54 30.04 14.74 -4.35
CA GLY A 54 28.63 14.97 -4.69
C GLY A 54 28.17 14.11 -5.87
N ILE A 55 27.07 13.38 -5.72
CA ILE A 55 26.48 12.53 -6.77
C ILE A 55 24.97 12.66 -6.87
N ASN A 56 24.44 12.40 -8.07
CA ASN A 56 23.01 12.22 -8.35
C ASN A 56 22.09 13.38 -7.95
N ALA A 57 22.59 14.62 -7.99
CA ALA A 57 21.72 15.78 -7.92
C ALA A 57 21.02 16.00 -9.25
N LYS A 58 19.72 16.29 -9.19
CA LYS A 58 18.89 16.67 -10.33
C LYS A 58 17.95 17.81 -9.92
N VAL A 59 17.41 18.52 -10.89
CA VAL A 59 16.31 19.49 -10.69
C VAL A 59 15.30 19.40 -11.82
N ILE A 60 14.09 19.89 -11.58
CA ILE A 60 13.08 20.12 -12.61
C ILE A 60 12.97 21.62 -12.84
N VAL A 61 13.08 22.07 -14.08
CA VAL A 61 12.88 23.48 -14.42
C VAL A 61 11.43 23.87 -14.17
N SER A 62 11.21 24.82 -13.26
CA SER A 62 9.87 25.28 -12.85
C SER A 62 9.47 26.59 -13.50
N ALA A 63 10.44 27.42 -13.91
CA ALA A 63 10.20 28.67 -14.60
C ALA A 63 11.37 29.04 -15.52
N VAL A 64 11.03 29.68 -16.65
CA VAL A 64 12.01 30.21 -17.62
C VAL A 64 11.64 31.62 -18.04
N SER A 65 12.65 32.41 -18.43
CA SER A 65 12.49 33.71 -19.10
C SER A 65 13.41 33.76 -20.30
N GLY A 66 12.84 33.87 -21.51
CA GLY A 66 13.62 33.85 -22.76
C GLY A 66 14.45 32.56 -22.96
N GLY A 67 14.03 31.44 -22.36
CA GLY A 67 14.75 30.16 -22.40
C GLY A 67 15.86 30.00 -21.36
N GLY A 68 16.12 31.01 -20.52
CA GLY A 68 16.98 30.89 -19.34
C GLY A 68 16.16 30.51 -18.11
N VAL A 69 16.67 29.59 -17.29
CA VAL A 69 16.04 29.11 -16.06
C VAL A 69 15.95 30.22 -15.02
N THR A 70 14.74 30.46 -14.51
CA THR A 70 14.47 31.41 -13.42
C THR A 70 13.93 30.74 -12.16
N GLY A 71 13.60 29.46 -12.23
CA GLY A 71 13.19 28.66 -11.08
C GLY A 71 13.35 27.16 -11.32
N VAL A 72 13.56 26.43 -10.23
CA VAL A 72 13.72 24.98 -10.20
C VAL A 72 12.95 24.35 -9.04
N ASN A 73 12.50 23.11 -9.22
CA ASN A 73 11.95 22.25 -8.18
C ASN A 73 12.89 21.06 -7.94
N ILE A 74 13.00 20.63 -6.68
CA ILE A 74 13.89 19.56 -6.21
C ILE A 74 13.05 18.54 -5.45
N PRO A 75 12.44 17.56 -6.15
CA PRO A 75 11.76 16.43 -5.52
C PRO A 75 12.68 15.63 -4.61
N ASN A 76 12.11 14.81 -3.75
CA ASN A 76 12.88 14.12 -2.72
C ASN A 76 13.93 13.17 -3.32
N ASN A 77 13.60 12.46 -4.40
CA ASN A 77 14.56 11.58 -5.09
C ASN A 77 15.71 12.31 -5.81
N PHE A 78 15.63 13.63 -6.02
CA PHE A 78 16.59 14.38 -6.85
C PHE A 78 17.63 15.16 -6.05
N ARG A 79 17.58 15.06 -4.73
CA ARG A 79 18.39 15.88 -3.81
C ARG A 79 19.89 15.53 -3.83
N GLY A 80 20.25 14.41 -4.44
CA GLY A 80 21.62 13.88 -4.45
C GLY A 80 22.16 13.58 -3.04
N SER A 81 23.45 13.26 -2.97
CA SER A 81 24.16 13.01 -1.72
C SER A 81 25.58 13.56 -1.77
N GLY A 82 26.16 13.84 -0.60
CA GLY A 82 27.58 14.26 -0.48
C GLY A 82 27.87 15.70 -0.87
N PHE A 83 26.85 16.57 -0.92
CA PHE A 83 26.99 18.00 -1.20
C PHE A 83 27.12 18.84 0.07
N ALA A 84 27.85 19.95 -0.02
CA ALA A 84 27.92 21.01 0.98
C ALA A 84 27.37 22.34 0.46
N ALA A 85 27.05 23.25 1.38
CA ALA A 85 26.65 24.61 1.02
C ALA A 85 27.78 25.33 0.26
N SER A 86 27.40 26.21 -0.67
CA SER A 86 28.28 26.97 -1.56
C SER A 86 29.02 26.16 -2.64
N GLU A 87 28.72 24.86 -2.80
CA GLU A 87 29.21 24.08 -3.94
C GLU A 87 28.48 24.48 -5.22
N THR A 88 29.23 24.58 -6.32
CA THR A 88 28.67 24.90 -7.65
C THR A 88 28.44 23.61 -8.42
N LEU A 89 27.23 23.44 -8.94
CA LEU A 89 26.82 22.34 -9.81
C LEU A 89 26.62 22.87 -11.23
N THR A 90 27.27 22.22 -12.18
CA THR A 90 27.19 22.49 -13.61
C THR A 90 26.33 21.41 -14.25
N GLN A 91 25.41 21.82 -15.13
CA GLN A 91 24.62 20.89 -15.92
C GLN A 91 25.52 19.82 -16.58
N GLY A 92 25.13 18.57 -16.40
CA GLY A 92 25.81 17.43 -17.00
C GLY A 92 25.48 17.23 -18.48
N ASP A 93 25.97 16.13 -19.04
CA ASP A 93 25.73 15.80 -20.44
C ASP A 93 24.25 15.68 -20.76
N ALA A 94 23.88 16.06 -21.99
CA ALA A 94 22.49 16.08 -22.46
C ALA A 94 21.81 14.70 -22.45
N SER A 95 22.57 13.59 -22.36
CA SER A 95 22.01 12.24 -22.25
C SER A 95 21.34 11.96 -20.91
N ASP A 96 21.69 12.72 -19.87
CA ASP A 96 21.22 12.51 -18.50
C ASP A 96 20.14 13.52 -18.11
N SER A 97 19.88 14.50 -18.98
CA SER A 97 18.86 15.55 -18.81
C SER A 97 17.77 15.39 -19.88
N THR A 98 16.56 15.91 -19.63
CA THR A 98 15.54 16.06 -20.66
C THR A 98 15.56 17.45 -21.28
N GLY A 99 14.98 17.56 -22.48
CA GLY A 99 14.95 18.81 -23.23
C GLY A 99 16.22 19.06 -24.03
N SER A 100 16.37 20.29 -24.53
CA SER A 100 17.51 20.71 -25.37
C SER A 100 18.32 21.87 -24.79
N GLY A 101 17.93 22.34 -23.60
CA GLY A 101 18.59 23.46 -22.93
C GLY A 101 19.97 23.10 -22.41
N THR A 102 20.87 24.08 -22.40
CA THR A 102 22.27 23.89 -21.98
C THR A 102 22.78 25.08 -21.16
N GLY A 103 23.80 24.83 -20.33
CA GLY A 103 24.55 25.87 -19.62
C GLY A 103 23.92 26.33 -18.30
N LEU A 104 22.99 25.55 -17.73
CA LEU A 104 22.49 25.79 -16.38
C LEU A 104 23.63 25.54 -15.37
N VAL A 105 23.85 26.51 -14.49
CA VAL A 105 24.76 26.38 -13.34
C VAL A 105 24.02 26.84 -12.10
N VAL A 106 24.03 26.03 -11.06
CA VAL A 106 23.41 26.35 -9.77
C VAL A 106 24.45 26.24 -8.66
N THR A 107 24.23 26.94 -7.55
CA THR A 107 25.05 26.80 -6.34
C THR A 107 24.19 26.32 -5.19
N VAL A 108 24.64 25.33 -4.42
CA VAL A 108 23.94 24.83 -3.24
C VAL A 108 23.82 25.95 -2.21
N ALA A 109 22.58 26.35 -1.89
CA ALA A 109 22.34 27.35 -0.87
C ALA A 109 22.24 26.68 0.52
N THR A 110 21.44 25.62 0.64
CA THR A 110 21.28 24.89 1.90
C THR A 110 21.18 23.38 1.70
N ILE A 111 21.61 22.63 2.72
CA ILE A 111 21.55 21.15 2.77
C ILE A 111 20.64 20.68 3.92
N ALA A 112 20.17 19.44 3.84
CA ALA A 112 19.49 18.81 4.97
C ALA A 112 20.45 18.53 6.14
N GLY A 113 19.90 18.64 7.36
CA GLY A 113 20.53 18.08 8.55
C GLY A 113 20.50 16.55 8.53
N THR A 114 21.22 15.94 9.46
CA THR A 114 21.50 14.49 9.49
C THR A 114 20.42 13.63 10.15
N THR A 115 19.38 14.25 10.73
CA THR A 115 18.31 13.60 11.50
C THR A 115 16.95 14.23 11.21
N THR A 116 15.87 13.48 11.41
CA THR A 116 14.49 14.01 11.45
C THR A 116 14.32 15.03 12.58
N VAL A 117 13.24 15.82 12.56
CA VAL A 117 12.95 16.87 13.56
C VAL A 117 12.93 16.33 14.99
N ASP A 118 12.54 15.07 15.18
CA ASP A 118 12.49 14.41 16.49
C ASP A 118 13.84 13.85 16.95
N GLY A 119 14.91 14.03 16.17
CA GLY A 119 16.31 13.70 16.52
C GLY A 119 16.60 12.20 16.77
N SER A 120 15.58 11.33 16.71
CA SER A 120 15.66 9.94 17.17
C SER A 120 15.65 8.89 16.07
N ARG A 121 15.36 9.28 14.81
CA ARG A 121 15.13 8.31 13.72
C ARG A 121 16.10 8.56 12.56
N ILE A 122 16.73 7.47 12.12
CA ILE A 122 17.55 7.45 10.90
C ILE A 122 16.60 7.54 9.72
N GLY A 123 16.83 8.50 8.83
CA GLY A 123 16.11 8.59 7.57
C GLY A 123 16.37 7.37 6.70
N THR A 124 15.32 6.61 6.38
CA THR A 124 15.43 5.43 5.54
C THR A 124 14.92 5.75 4.14
N GLY A 125 15.82 6.14 3.23
CA GLY A 125 15.57 6.17 1.78
C GLY A 125 14.76 7.36 1.25
N LEU A 126 14.89 7.62 -0.05
CA LEU A 126 14.13 8.67 -0.77
C LEU A 126 12.85 8.07 -1.37
N PHE A 127 11.76 8.84 -1.39
CA PHE A 127 10.54 8.45 -2.12
C PHE A 127 10.83 8.33 -3.61
N LYS A 128 10.40 7.24 -4.25
CA LYS A 128 10.60 6.95 -5.66
C LYS A 128 9.30 6.46 -6.27
N GLY A 129 8.78 7.23 -7.23
CA GLY A 129 7.55 6.96 -7.96
C GLY A 129 7.70 6.41 -9.36
N ASN A 130 8.82 6.63 -10.02
CA ASN A 130 9.05 6.15 -11.39
C ASN A 130 10.15 5.06 -11.41
N GLY A 131 10.14 4.19 -12.40
CA GLY A 131 11.14 3.14 -12.62
C GLY A 131 10.86 1.83 -11.89
N THR A 132 11.69 0.82 -12.17
CA THR A 132 11.54 -0.56 -11.70
C THR A 132 11.69 -0.73 -10.17
N ASN A 133 12.18 0.29 -9.48
CA ASN A 133 12.45 0.28 -8.03
C ASN A 133 11.54 1.26 -7.29
N ALA A 134 10.32 1.49 -7.80
CA ALA A 134 9.33 2.34 -7.15
C ALA A 134 9.05 1.86 -5.72
N ASN A 135 8.99 2.79 -4.77
CA ASN A 135 8.83 2.49 -3.35
C ASN A 135 7.71 3.30 -2.67
N THR A 136 7.08 4.22 -3.39
CA THR A 136 5.99 5.05 -2.90
C THR A 136 4.87 5.08 -3.92
N PHE A 137 3.65 4.89 -3.46
CA PHE A 137 2.46 4.76 -4.28
C PHE A 137 1.37 5.67 -3.73
N ARG A 138 0.63 6.34 -4.61
CA ARG A 138 -0.63 6.97 -4.26
C ARG A 138 -1.72 5.92 -4.29
N VAL A 139 -2.54 5.90 -3.24
CA VAL A 139 -3.64 4.94 -3.11
C VAL A 139 -4.98 5.68 -3.09
N GLY A 140 -5.92 5.20 -3.90
CA GLY A 140 -7.27 5.75 -4.00
C GLY A 140 -8.14 5.31 -2.83
N VAL A 141 -8.03 6.01 -1.71
CA VAL A 141 -8.76 5.72 -0.48
C VAL A 141 -10.20 6.25 -0.53
N LEU A 142 -11.14 5.43 -0.03
CA LEU A 142 -12.55 5.76 0.11
C LEU A 142 -12.82 6.64 1.33
N ASP A 143 -13.96 7.34 1.31
CA ASP A 143 -14.40 8.10 2.46
C ASP A 143 -14.64 7.19 3.68
N GLY A 144 -14.47 7.73 4.88
CA GLY A 144 -14.57 6.97 6.14
C GLY A 144 -13.26 6.35 6.64
N TYR A 145 -12.10 6.79 6.13
CA TYR A 145 -10.80 6.43 6.71
C TYR A 145 -10.68 6.93 8.17
N SER A 146 -9.92 6.21 8.98
CA SER A 146 -9.67 6.57 10.36
C SER A 146 -8.25 6.20 10.79
N PHE A 147 -7.69 7.01 11.67
CA PHE A 147 -6.48 6.68 12.41
C PHE A 147 -6.52 7.36 13.77
N SER A 148 -6.02 6.69 14.80
CA SER A 148 -5.99 7.25 16.15
C SER A 148 -4.86 6.68 16.98
N GLN A 149 -4.37 7.49 17.92
CA GLN A 149 -3.41 7.06 18.93
C GLN A 149 -3.81 7.67 20.27
N GLY A 150 -3.98 6.80 21.27
CA GLY A 150 -4.21 7.21 22.66
C GLY A 150 -2.91 7.55 23.39
N SER A 151 -3.03 7.90 24.67
CA SER A 151 -1.91 7.95 25.60
C SER A 151 -2.36 7.29 26.89
N ASP A 152 -1.58 6.32 27.35
CA ASP A 152 -1.80 5.66 28.63
C ASP A 152 -1.16 6.49 29.74
N ALA A 153 -1.85 6.56 30.89
CA ALA A 153 -1.41 7.38 32.01
C ALA A 153 -1.71 6.71 33.36
N THR A 154 -0.74 6.73 34.26
CA THR A 154 -0.88 6.29 35.65
C THR A 154 -1.05 7.48 36.58
N ASP A 155 -1.91 7.29 37.59
CA ASP A 155 -2.07 8.22 38.70
C ASP A 155 -1.24 7.73 39.88
N VAL A 156 -0.25 8.52 40.29
CA VAL A 156 0.45 8.33 41.56
C VAL A 156 -0.35 9.06 42.64
N VAL A 157 -1.02 8.30 43.50
CA VAL A 157 -1.83 8.83 44.62
C VAL A 157 -1.10 8.67 45.95
N ILE A 158 -1.11 9.74 46.76
CA ILE A 158 -0.69 9.69 48.16
C ILE A 158 -1.94 9.51 49.00
N ASN A 159 -2.05 8.36 49.67
CA ASN A 159 -3.16 8.05 50.58
C ASN A 159 -2.61 7.75 51.98
N GLU A 160 -2.39 8.80 52.75
CA GLU A 160 -1.90 8.73 54.13
C GLU A 160 -3.05 8.89 55.14
N ALA A 161 -2.99 8.15 56.25
CA ALA A 161 -3.91 8.30 57.39
C ALA A 161 -3.17 8.80 58.63
N GLY A 162 -3.67 9.85 59.28
CA GLY A 162 -3.05 10.49 60.46
C GLY A 162 -3.71 11.83 60.83
N ALA A 163 -3.15 12.55 61.82
CA ALA A 163 -3.71 13.81 62.33
C ALA A 163 -3.58 15.00 61.36
N THR A 164 -2.68 14.93 60.38
CA THR A 164 -2.49 15.90 59.28
C THR A 164 -2.14 15.15 57.99
N PRO A 165 -3.11 14.48 57.34
CA PRO A 165 -2.83 13.62 56.20
C PRO A 165 -2.52 14.47 54.95
N ASN A 166 -1.47 14.10 54.20
CA ASN A 166 -1.23 14.65 52.88
C ASN A 166 -2.10 13.91 51.86
N ARG A 167 -2.79 14.68 51.02
CA ARG A 167 -3.67 14.16 49.96
C ARG A 167 -3.30 14.84 48.66
N GLY A 168 -2.76 14.08 47.73
CA GLY A 168 -2.38 14.58 46.41
C GLY A 168 -2.31 13.44 45.41
N GLN A 169 -2.58 13.78 44.15
CA GLN A 169 -2.31 12.87 43.03
C GLN A 169 -1.48 13.61 41.99
N LYS A 170 -0.65 12.86 41.27
CA LYS A 170 0.00 13.34 40.05
C LYS A 170 -0.17 12.29 38.97
N ARG A 171 -0.61 12.74 37.80
CA ARG A 171 -0.76 11.91 36.60
C ARG A 171 0.51 11.99 35.76
N PHE A 172 0.98 10.85 35.29
CA PHE A 172 2.09 10.74 34.35
C PHE A 172 1.61 10.01 33.11
N ASN A 173 2.05 10.43 31.93
CA ASN A 173 1.84 9.65 30.71
C ASN A 173 2.97 8.63 30.65
N ASP A 174 2.62 7.35 30.56
CA ASP A 174 3.60 6.26 30.66
C ASP A 174 3.95 5.71 29.28
N SER A 175 2.97 5.57 28.39
CA SER A 175 3.22 5.06 27.06
C SER A 175 2.24 5.59 26.01
N LEU A 176 2.65 5.50 24.75
CA LEU A 176 1.75 5.56 23.61
C LEU A 176 1.47 4.12 23.17
N PRO A 177 0.21 3.64 23.26
CA PRO A 177 -0.15 2.37 22.64
C PRO A 177 0.04 2.44 21.11
N PRO A 178 0.15 1.29 20.43
CA PRO A 178 0.18 1.23 18.98
C PRO A 178 -0.99 2.01 18.40
N ALA A 179 -0.71 2.89 17.44
CA ALA A 179 -1.77 3.63 16.79
C ALA A 179 -2.53 2.68 15.85
N GLU A 180 -3.84 2.84 15.77
CA GLU A 180 -4.71 2.05 14.90
C GLU A 180 -5.06 2.85 13.65
N TRP A 181 -5.20 2.16 12.52
CA TRP A 181 -5.63 2.76 11.26
C TRP A 181 -6.53 1.82 10.47
N SER A 182 -7.46 2.41 9.73
CA SER A 182 -8.34 1.68 8.82
C SER A 182 -8.78 2.57 7.66
N PHE A 183 -8.81 2.02 6.45
CA PHE A 183 -9.36 2.66 5.27
C PHE A 183 -9.77 1.63 4.24
N SER A 184 -10.63 2.00 3.30
CA SER A 184 -11.04 1.11 2.21
C SER A 184 -10.52 1.58 0.87
N THR A 185 -10.25 0.65 -0.03
CA THR A 185 -9.96 0.90 -1.45
C THR A 185 -10.96 0.14 -2.32
N TYR A 186 -11.08 0.53 -3.58
CA TYR A 186 -11.67 -0.36 -4.58
C TYR A 186 -10.68 -1.43 -5.00
N VAL A 187 -11.18 -2.52 -5.58
CA VAL A 187 -10.36 -3.50 -6.29
C VAL A 187 -10.14 -2.99 -7.70
N ARG A 188 -8.90 -2.66 -8.05
CA ARG A 188 -8.58 -2.01 -9.33
C ARG A 188 -7.41 -2.66 -10.06
N PRO A 189 -7.66 -3.65 -10.93
CA PRO A 189 -6.65 -4.20 -11.82
C PRO A 189 -6.36 -3.28 -13.01
N PHE A 190 -5.14 -3.34 -13.56
CA PHE A 190 -4.74 -2.65 -14.79
C PHE A 190 -3.64 -3.43 -15.51
N LYS A 191 -3.21 -2.91 -16.67
CA LYS A 191 -2.00 -3.32 -17.39
C LYS A 191 -1.00 -2.19 -17.41
N HIS A 192 0.28 -2.48 -17.20
CA HIS A 192 1.35 -1.52 -17.40
C HIS A 192 1.43 -1.13 -18.87
N GLY A 193 1.34 0.16 -19.19
CA GLY A 193 1.61 0.66 -20.55
C GLY A 193 3.11 0.85 -20.80
N ALA A 194 3.46 1.29 -22.00
CA ALA A 194 4.84 1.60 -22.38
C ALA A 194 5.54 2.62 -21.46
N ASN A 195 4.74 3.44 -20.76
CA ASN A 195 5.17 4.47 -19.83
C ASN A 195 4.69 4.09 -18.42
N SER A 196 5.31 3.09 -17.80
CA SER A 196 4.90 2.61 -16.48
C SER A 196 6.11 2.10 -15.67
N ASN A 197 5.89 1.84 -14.38
CA ASN A 197 6.90 1.30 -13.47
C ASN A 197 7.15 -0.21 -13.65
N GLY A 198 6.28 -0.91 -14.39
CA GLY A 198 6.42 -2.31 -14.80
C GLY A 198 6.64 -2.47 -16.31
N SER A 199 6.82 -3.70 -16.80
CA SER A 199 6.97 -3.96 -18.24
C SER A 199 5.65 -3.81 -18.98
N GLU A 200 5.70 -3.40 -20.24
CA GLU A 200 4.49 -3.21 -21.05
C GLU A 200 3.65 -4.50 -21.16
N ASN A 201 2.34 -4.37 -20.94
CA ASN A 201 1.33 -5.43 -20.86
C ASN A 201 1.36 -6.31 -19.61
N ASP A 202 2.34 -6.16 -18.72
CA ASP A 202 2.28 -6.83 -17.43
C ASP A 202 1.05 -6.34 -16.67
N HIS A 203 0.37 -7.24 -15.98
CA HIS A 203 -0.77 -6.91 -15.15
C HIS A 203 -0.31 -6.25 -13.85
N GLY A 204 -1.14 -5.37 -13.30
CA GLY A 204 -0.89 -4.71 -12.03
C GLY A 204 -2.19 -4.41 -11.29
N MET A 205 -2.04 -3.90 -10.08
CA MET A 205 -3.15 -3.47 -9.23
C MET A 205 -2.80 -2.18 -8.49
N VAL A 206 -3.80 -1.32 -8.27
CA VAL A 206 -3.57 -0.03 -7.60
C VAL A 206 -3.15 -0.24 -6.13
N GLU A 207 -3.63 -1.30 -5.50
CA GLU A 207 -3.37 -1.65 -4.10
C GLU A 207 -2.07 -2.45 -3.89
N ASN A 208 -1.20 -2.52 -4.91
CA ASN A 208 -0.05 -3.42 -4.97
C ASN A 208 0.81 -3.41 -3.69
N ILE A 209 1.20 -2.24 -3.21
CA ILE A 209 2.04 -2.12 -2.01
C ILE A 209 1.34 -2.62 -0.73
N LEU A 210 0.01 -2.55 -0.65
CA LEU A 210 -0.76 -3.08 0.48
C LEU A 210 -0.82 -4.60 0.44
N TRP A 211 -1.00 -5.18 -0.76
CA TRP A 211 -0.89 -6.62 -0.97
C TRP A 211 0.50 -7.15 -0.63
N ALA A 212 1.55 -6.48 -1.06
CA ALA A 212 2.92 -6.82 -0.69
C ALA A 212 3.12 -6.81 0.82
N ALA A 213 2.50 -5.87 1.53
CA ALA A 213 2.65 -5.73 2.98
C ALA A 213 1.83 -6.68 3.84
N ILE A 214 0.66 -7.13 3.36
CA ILE A 214 -0.10 -8.17 4.08
C ILE A 214 0.45 -9.58 3.81
N ALA A 215 1.06 -9.81 2.64
CA ALA A 215 1.45 -11.15 2.19
C ALA A 215 2.95 -11.46 2.30
N GLY A 216 3.80 -10.47 2.60
CA GLY A 216 5.22 -10.70 2.78
C GLY A 216 6.01 -9.54 3.36
N LYS A 217 7.34 -9.64 3.26
CA LYS A 217 8.28 -8.66 3.85
C LYS A 217 9.06 -7.80 2.85
N ASP A 218 8.79 -7.97 1.56
CA ASP A 218 9.48 -7.23 0.50
C ASP A 218 8.46 -6.57 -0.42
N ILE A 219 8.86 -5.44 -0.98
CA ILE A 219 8.05 -4.70 -1.94
C ILE A 219 8.00 -5.46 -3.27
N THR A 220 6.99 -5.17 -4.08
CA THR A 220 6.84 -5.72 -5.42
C THR A 220 8.03 -5.35 -6.30
N GLY A 221 8.56 -6.34 -7.02
CA GLY A 221 9.81 -6.19 -7.77
C GLY A 221 11.08 -6.13 -6.88
N GLY A 222 10.95 -6.40 -5.58
CA GLY A 222 12.05 -6.54 -4.61
C GLY A 222 12.91 -7.78 -4.85
N ALA A 223 13.46 -8.40 -3.80
CA ALA A 223 14.30 -9.57 -3.98
C ALA A 223 13.53 -10.69 -4.71
N LEU A 224 14.19 -11.34 -5.67
CA LEU A 224 13.57 -12.37 -6.52
C LEU A 224 13.69 -13.80 -5.96
N SER A 225 14.32 -13.98 -4.79
CA SER A 225 14.57 -15.32 -4.23
C SER A 225 14.76 -15.32 -2.71
N GLY A 226 14.67 -16.52 -2.13
CA GLY A 226 14.89 -16.77 -0.72
C GLY A 226 13.71 -16.34 0.16
N THR A 227 13.97 -16.20 1.46
CA THR A 227 13.00 -15.73 2.46
C THR A 227 12.64 -14.25 2.31
N SER A 228 13.15 -13.59 1.27
CA SER A 228 12.85 -12.19 0.94
C SER A 228 12.15 -12.06 -0.41
N ALA A 229 11.76 -13.16 -1.06
CA ALA A 229 11.09 -13.08 -2.34
C ALA A 229 9.81 -12.24 -2.24
N ALA A 230 9.56 -11.37 -3.22
CA ALA A 230 8.35 -10.56 -3.26
C ALA A 230 7.09 -11.44 -3.21
N ALA A 231 6.13 -11.07 -2.38
CA ALA A 231 4.84 -11.77 -2.27
C ALA A 231 3.90 -11.45 -3.44
N VAL A 232 4.17 -10.35 -4.14
CA VAL A 232 3.48 -9.95 -5.35
C VAL A 232 4.37 -10.18 -6.55
N THR A 233 3.84 -10.88 -7.55
CA THR A 233 4.48 -11.08 -8.86
C THR A 233 3.57 -10.54 -9.95
N VAL A 234 4.14 -9.84 -10.92
CA VAL A 234 3.40 -9.23 -12.03
C VAL A 234 3.97 -9.76 -13.34
N ASP A 235 3.11 -10.17 -14.25
CA ASP A 235 3.48 -10.57 -15.60
C ASP A 235 2.34 -10.36 -16.61
N SER A 236 2.57 -10.72 -17.87
CA SER A 236 1.61 -10.54 -18.97
C SER A 236 0.32 -11.38 -18.90
N THR A 237 0.21 -12.30 -17.93
CA THR A 237 -0.93 -13.20 -17.70
C THR A 237 -1.81 -12.72 -16.55
N ASP A 238 -1.18 -12.39 -15.41
CA ASP A 238 -1.84 -11.89 -14.20
C ASP A 238 -0.86 -11.14 -13.28
N ALA A 239 -1.45 -10.42 -12.31
CA ALA A 239 -0.74 -9.99 -11.12
C ALA A 239 -1.17 -10.86 -9.94
N ASP A 240 -0.24 -11.65 -9.42
CA ASP A 240 -0.48 -12.63 -8.37
C ASP A 240 -0.04 -12.13 -6.99
N VAL A 241 -0.79 -12.51 -5.97
CA VAL A 241 -0.45 -12.37 -4.55
C VAL A 241 -0.37 -13.76 -3.93
N SER A 242 0.79 -14.11 -3.40
CA SER A 242 1.03 -15.37 -2.69
C SER A 242 1.42 -15.13 -1.25
N PHE A 243 0.82 -15.90 -0.33
CA PHE A 243 1.12 -15.85 1.09
C PHE A 243 2.35 -16.68 1.50
N ALA A 244 2.98 -17.38 0.55
CA ALA A 244 4.15 -18.22 0.80
C ALA A 244 5.37 -17.46 1.37
N ARG A 245 5.34 -16.12 1.39
CA ARG A 245 6.45 -15.23 1.79
C ARG A 245 6.18 -14.40 3.04
N SER A 246 5.19 -14.82 3.82
CA SER A 246 4.69 -14.11 5.00
C SER A 246 5.22 -14.65 6.34
N GLU A 247 6.04 -15.72 6.33
CA GLU A 247 6.58 -16.35 7.54
C GLU A 247 7.67 -15.49 8.21
N HIS A 248 7.26 -14.34 8.74
CA HIS A 248 8.13 -13.35 9.36
C HIS A 248 7.48 -12.75 10.59
N HIS A 249 8.28 -12.42 11.61
CA HIS A 249 7.80 -11.68 12.78
C HIS A 249 7.25 -10.31 12.38
N GLU A 250 7.97 -9.60 11.52
CA GLU A 250 7.54 -8.32 10.95
C GLU A 250 7.44 -8.47 9.43
N LEU A 251 6.27 -8.19 8.88
CA LEU A 251 6.00 -8.08 7.45
C LEU A 251 6.54 -6.74 6.93
N LEU A 252 6.27 -6.40 5.66
CA LEU A 252 6.75 -5.15 5.08
C LEU A 252 6.20 -3.96 5.87
N LYS A 253 7.11 -3.23 6.54
CA LYS A 253 6.76 -2.00 7.24
C LYS A 253 6.50 -0.89 6.24
N LEU A 254 5.37 -0.21 6.42
CA LEU A 254 4.95 0.90 5.57
C LEU A 254 4.98 2.22 6.34
N SER A 255 5.21 3.32 5.62
CA SER A 255 4.88 4.67 6.08
C SER A 255 3.66 5.13 5.28
N ILE A 256 2.57 5.46 5.97
CA ILE A 256 1.32 5.91 5.34
C ILE A 256 1.15 7.40 5.61
N PHE A 257 0.99 8.17 4.55
CA PHE A 257 0.89 9.63 4.58
C PHE A 257 -0.52 10.05 4.18
N PHE A 258 -1.21 10.75 5.06
CA PHE A 258 -2.48 11.41 4.77
C PHE A 258 -2.21 12.90 4.55
N ALA A 259 -2.06 13.30 3.30
CA ALA A 259 -1.92 14.70 2.91
C ALA A 259 -3.30 15.35 2.85
N LEU A 260 -3.61 16.11 3.90
CA LEU A 260 -4.82 16.92 4.01
C LEU A 260 -4.51 18.35 3.52
N GLU A 261 -5.52 19.20 3.40
CA GLU A 261 -5.39 20.53 2.76
C GLU A 261 -4.26 21.43 3.33
N ASN A 262 -3.98 21.32 4.63
CA ASN A 262 -3.00 22.17 5.32
C ASN A 262 -1.93 21.40 6.08
N THR A 263 -2.07 20.08 6.19
CA THR A 263 -1.27 19.24 7.08
C THR A 263 -1.16 17.84 6.52
N THR A 264 0.04 17.28 6.56
CA THR A 264 0.26 15.86 6.25
C THR A 264 0.51 15.09 7.55
N TYR A 265 -0.25 14.02 7.79
CA TYR A 265 0.02 13.09 8.89
C TYR A 265 0.76 11.86 8.36
N ARG A 266 1.80 11.42 9.07
CA ARG A 266 2.56 10.20 8.79
C ARG A 266 2.28 9.17 9.88
N LEU A 267 1.78 8.01 9.49
CA LEU A 267 1.74 6.82 10.32
C LEU A 267 3.02 6.02 10.06
N ASN A 268 3.70 5.67 11.14
CA ASN A 268 5.05 5.14 11.08
C ASN A 268 5.12 3.63 11.28
N GLU A 269 5.94 2.95 10.48
CA GLU A 269 6.18 1.52 10.64
C GLU A 269 4.87 0.72 10.76
N CYS A 270 3.95 1.04 9.85
CA CYS A 270 2.66 0.41 9.75
C CYS A 270 2.83 -1.05 9.34
N GLN A 271 2.08 -1.93 9.98
CA GLN A 271 1.90 -3.31 9.56
C GLN A 271 0.45 -3.50 9.15
N VAL A 272 0.22 -4.05 7.95
CA VAL A 272 -1.12 -4.41 7.50
C VAL A 272 -1.53 -5.70 8.20
N ASN A 273 -2.52 -5.61 9.09
CA ASN A 273 -2.97 -6.74 9.88
C ASN A 273 -4.10 -7.50 9.18
N GLN A 274 -5.05 -6.78 8.58
CA GLN A 274 -6.24 -7.39 8.01
C GLN A 274 -6.65 -6.72 6.70
N ALA A 275 -7.11 -7.56 5.76
CA ALA A 275 -7.83 -7.16 4.55
C ALA A 275 -9.17 -7.90 4.52
N GLU A 276 -10.26 -7.14 4.49
CA GLU A 276 -11.62 -7.67 4.31
C GLU A 276 -12.14 -7.27 2.93
N ILE A 277 -12.36 -8.27 2.08
CA ILE A 277 -12.83 -8.11 0.70
C ILE A 277 -14.33 -8.34 0.66
N ASP A 278 -15.08 -7.37 0.17
CA ASP A 278 -16.51 -7.50 -0.16
C ASP A 278 -16.67 -7.80 -1.65
N PHE A 279 -17.25 -8.95 -1.97
CA PHE A 279 -17.52 -9.40 -3.35
C PHE A 279 -19.01 -9.47 -3.67
N SER A 280 -19.85 -8.82 -2.86
CA SER A 280 -21.29 -8.75 -3.10
C SER A 280 -21.66 -8.00 -4.38
N ILE A 281 -22.75 -8.43 -5.02
CA ILE A 281 -23.19 -7.90 -6.33
C ILE A 281 -23.68 -6.45 -6.26
N ASP A 282 -24.11 -6.05 -5.07
CA ASP A 282 -24.58 -4.70 -4.75
C ASP A 282 -23.57 -3.92 -3.90
N GLY A 283 -22.63 -4.61 -3.27
CA GLY A 283 -21.42 -4.02 -2.75
C GLY A 283 -20.57 -3.51 -3.90
N ILE A 284 -19.73 -2.55 -3.56
CA ILE A 284 -18.73 -2.07 -4.49
C ILE A 284 -17.50 -2.93 -4.19
N ALA A 285 -16.93 -3.59 -5.19
CA ALA A 285 -15.77 -4.48 -5.03
C ALA A 285 -14.64 -3.75 -4.30
N THR A 286 -14.59 -3.91 -2.98
CA THR A 286 -13.80 -3.09 -2.06
C THR A 286 -13.00 -3.97 -1.15
N ILE A 287 -11.88 -3.41 -0.68
CA ILE A 287 -11.04 -4.01 0.33
C ILE A 287 -10.95 -3.03 1.48
N ALA A 288 -11.43 -3.43 2.66
CA ALA A 288 -11.19 -2.72 3.91
C ALA A 288 -9.87 -3.18 4.50
N TRP A 289 -8.91 -2.27 4.55
CA TRP A 289 -7.57 -2.48 5.09
C TRP A 289 -7.51 -1.95 6.50
N SER A 290 -6.90 -2.71 7.41
CA SER A 290 -6.62 -2.23 8.76
C SER A 290 -5.31 -2.75 9.31
N GLY A 291 -4.79 -2.02 10.29
CA GLY A 291 -3.56 -2.39 10.95
C GLY A 291 -3.17 -1.41 12.04
N ASN A 292 -1.91 -1.53 12.46
CA ASN A 292 -1.34 -0.70 13.49
C ASN A 292 -0.08 -0.01 12.99
N SER A 293 0.35 1.03 13.71
CA SER A 293 1.57 1.78 13.47
C SER A 293 2.22 2.15 14.80
N THR A 294 3.52 2.44 14.82
CA THR A 294 4.23 2.75 16.06
C THR A 294 3.86 4.12 16.61
N THR A 295 3.79 5.13 15.73
CA THR A 295 3.42 6.51 16.08
C THR A 295 2.73 7.20 14.92
N ILE A 296 1.93 8.23 15.26
CA ILE A 296 1.40 9.19 14.30
C ILE A 296 2.15 10.51 14.49
N ASP A 297 2.79 10.98 13.43
CA ASP A 297 3.51 12.26 13.42
C ASP A 297 2.81 13.25 12.48
N GLN A 298 2.80 14.53 12.85
CA GLN A 298 2.44 15.61 11.94
C GLN A 298 3.69 16.07 11.20
N ILE A 299 3.68 16.00 9.87
CA ILE A 299 4.82 16.44 9.06
C ILE A 299 4.85 17.96 9.00
N THR A 300 6.01 18.50 9.29
CA THR A 300 6.29 19.94 9.24
C THR A 300 7.40 20.30 8.24
N THR A 301 8.08 19.30 7.68
CA THR A 301 9.19 19.51 6.75
C THR A 301 8.91 18.92 5.36
N PRO A 302 9.15 19.66 4.26
CA PRO A 302 8.87 19.17 2.90
C PRO A 302 9.63 17.90 2.52
N MET A 303 10.82 17.71 3.09
CA MET A 303 11.61 16.52 2.75
C MET A 303 10.95 15.22 3.19
N GLU A 304 10.14 15.26 4.25
CA GLU A 304 9.43 14.11 4.78
C GLU A 304 8.05 13.93 4.15
N ASP A 305 7.62 14.84 3.26
CA ASP A 305 6.29 14.82 2.65
C ASP A 305 6.36 14.42 1.16
N PRO A 306 5.77 13.27 0.76
CA PRO A 306 5.76 12.83 -0.64
C PRO A 306 4.95 13.74 -1.58
N ASN A 307 4.02 14.54 -1.05
CA ASN A 307 3.20 15.49 -1.81
C ASN A 307 3.90 16.83 -2.07
N THR A 308 5.11 17.04 -1.53
CA THR A 308 5.82 18.31 -1.66
C THR A 308 7.24 18.12 -2.19
N ALA A 309 7.83 19.23 -2.62
CA ALA A 309 9.23 19.32 -2.98
C ALA A 309 9.76 20.71 -2.64
N TYR A 310 11.08 20.86 -2.59
CA TYR A 310 11.68 22.18 -2.48
C TYR A 310 11.61 22.91 -3.81
N SER A 311 11.39 24.23 -3.76
CA SER A 311 11.47 25.11 -4.93
C SER A 311 12.50 26.19 -4.66
N SER A 312 13.20 26.63 -5.71
CA SER A 312 14.15 27.74 -5.62
C SER A 312 14.01 28.63 -6.85
N VAL A 313 13.99 29.94 -6.65
CA VAL A 313 13.94 30.94 -7.71
C VAL A 313 15.28 31.65 -7.86
N ALA A 314 15.51 32.31 -8.99
CA ALA A 314 16.69 33.13 -9.19
C ALA A 314 16.83 34.18 -8.07
N GLY A 315 17.99 34.20 -7.40
CA GLY A 315 18.27 35.09 -6.27
C GLY A 315 17.77 34.59 -4.91
N ASP A 316 17.15 33.40 -4.82
CA ASP A 316 16.77 32.82 -3.54
C ASP A 316 18.02 32.50 -2.70
N THR A 317 18.06 33.04 -1.48
CA THR A 317 19.13 32.82 -0.49
C THR A 317 18.60 32.06 0.74
N GLY A 318 17.35 31.56 0.71
CA GLY A 318 16.70 31.13 1.95
C GLY A 318 15.32 30.49 1.87
N GLY A 319 14.95 29.79 0.78
CA GLY A 319 13.94 28.72 0.81
C GLY A 319 12.54 29.18 1.18
N ALA A 320 11.97 30.08 0.39
CA ALA A 320 10.56 30.47 0.52
C ALA A 320 9.66 29.31 0.07
N TYR A 321 9.09 28.60 1.05
CA TYR A 321 8.09 27.55 0.88
C TYR A 321 6.70 28.14 0.63
N SER A 322 5.95 27.53 -0.30
CA SER A 322 4.50 27.52 -0.22
C SER A 322 4.06 26.10 0.06
N ALA A 323 3.52 25.87 1.26
CA ALA A 323 2.59 24.76 1.44
C ALA A 323 1.55 24.89 0.35
N ASN A 324 1.25 23.78 -0.33
CA ASN A 324 0.15 23.70 -1.27
C ASN A 324 0.38 24.34 -2.66
N SER A 325 1.64 24.47 -3.12
CA SER A 325 1.86 24.58 -4.57
C SER A 325 1.89 23.17 -5.13
N THR A 326 0.81 22.74 -5.81
CA THR A 326 0.83 21.56 -6.68
C THR A 326 2.04 21.67 -7.57
N ILE A 327 3.01 20.80 -7.38
CA ILE A 327 4.21 20.82 -8.19
C ILE A 327 3.88 20.08 -9.46
N ASN A 328 3.35 20.83 -10.43
CA ASN A 328 3.18 20.34 -11.79
C ASN A 328 4.50 19.69 -12.20
N ASN A 329 4.44 18.40 -12.52
CA ASN A 329 5.56 17.56 -12.99
C ASN A 329 6.50 16.96 -11.92
N ALA A 330 6.35 17.21 -10.61
CA ALA A 330 7.18 16.51 -9.60
C ALA A 330 6.54 15.23 -9.04
N GLU A 331 5.21 15.13 -9.12
CA GLU A 331 4.41 14.06 -8.52
C GLU A 331 4.86 12.66 -9.00
N ALA A 332 5.04 12.49 -10.31
CA ALA A 332 5.49 11.24 -10.92
C ALA A 332 6.88 10.75 -10.44
N PHE A 333 7.70 11.64 -9.88
CA PHE A 333 9.03 11.27 -9.37
C PHE A 333 8.99 10.78 -7.92
N ASN A 334 8.08 11.31 -7.11
CA ASN A 334 7.97 10.97 -5.70
C ASN A 334 7.09 9.73 -5.48
N TYR A 335 6.08 9.48 -6.32
CA TYR A 335 5.16 8.36 -6.15
C TYR A 335 4.59 7.84 -7.48
N VAL A 336 4.21 6.57 -7.49
CA VAL A 336 3.40 5.96 -8.55
C VAL A 336 1.96 6.37 -8.32
N ASP A 337 1.28 6.85 -9.36
CA ASP A 337 -0.16 7.16 -9.33
C ASP A 337 -0.86 6.43 -10.47
N THR A 338 -1.60 5.39 -10.10
CA THR A 338 -2.48 4.63 -10.99
C THR A 338 -3.94 4.77 -10.54
N THR A 339 -4.24 5.79 -9.74
CA THR A 339 -5.57 6.01 -9.13
C THR A 339 -6.53 6.77 -10.06
N GLY A 340 -6.05 7.29 -11.20
CA GLY A 340 -6.86 7.95 -12.21
C GLY A 340 -8.01 7.06 -12.70
N PRO A 341 -9.20 7.62 -12.99
CA PRO A 341 -10.37 6.83 -13.39
C PRO A 341 -10.19 6.08 -14.72
N ASP A 342 -9.26 6.55 -15.56
CA ASP A 342 -8.93 5.96 -16.87
C ASP A 342 -7.63 5.14 -16.84
N ASP A 343 -6.97 5.02 -15.67
CA ASP A 343 -5.68 4.33 -15.52
C ASP A 343 -5.79 2.90 -15.01
N ALA A 344 -6.93 2.55 -14.38
CA ALA A 344 -7.21 1.19 -13.94
C ALA A 344 -8.71 0.89 -13.99
N ASP A 345 -9.03 -0.39 -14.07
CA ASP A 345 -10.39 -0.86 -14.23
C ASP A 345 -11.18 -0.86 -12.93
N TYR A 346 -12.47 -0.56 -13.05
CA TYR A 346 -13.46 -0.91 -12.02
C TYR A 346 -14.15 -2.21 -12.43
N LEU A 347 -14.39 -3.10 -11.46
CA LEU A 347 -15.20 -4.30 -11.67
C LEU A 347 -16.68 -3.90 -11.77
N ARG A 348 -17.13 -3.59 -13.01
CA ARG A 348 -18.50 -3.14 -13.29
C ARG A 348 -19.49 -4.29 -13.51
N ASN A 349 -18.97 -5.49 -13.76
CA ASN A 349 -19.82 -6.66 -13.92
C ASN A 349 -20.35 -7.09 -12.55
N LYS A 350 -21.67 -6.96 -12.35
CA LYS A 350 -22.37 -7.33 -11.11
C LYS A 350 -22.64 -8.84 -11.04
N LEU A 351 -21.60 -9.62 -11.25
CA LEU A 351 -21.65 -11.07 -11.17
C LEU A 351 -20.35 -11.56 -10.54
N SER A 352 -20.50 -12.30 -9.45
CA SER A 352 -19.43 -13.09 -8.86
C SER A 352 -19.79 -14.56 -9.04
N THR A 353 -18.82 -15.37 -9.46
CA THR A 353 -19.03 -16.81 -9.69
C THR A 353 -18.05 -17.60 -8.85
N LEU A 354 -18.52 -18.74 -8.35
CA LEU A 354 -17.77 -19.63 -7.49
C LEU A 354 -17.71 -21.00 -8.14
N THR A 355 -16.51 -21.49 -8.39
CA THR A 355 -16.30 -22.90 -8.75
C THR A 355 -15.79 -23.63 -7.51
N LEU A 356 -16.46 -24.71 -7.15
CA LEU A 356 -16.04 -25.61 -6.07
C LEU A 356 -15.82 -26.98 -6.65
N SER A 357 -14.64 -27.57 -6.46
CA SER A 357 -14.44 -28.98 -6.72
C SER A 357 -14.15 -29.71 -5.42
N THR A 358 -14.80 -30.86 -5.23
CA THR A 358 -14.58 -31.67 -4.04
C THR A 358 -13.19 -32.28 -4.08
N LEU A 359 -12.41 -32.09 -3.02
CA LEU A 359 -11.15 -32.78 -2.81
C LEU A 359 -11.35 -34.07 -2.02
N GLU A 360 -10.26 -34.76 -1.70
CA GLU A 360 -10.29 -35.91 -0.80
C GLU A 360 -10.87 -35.50 0.57
N GLN A 361 -12.01 -36.11 0.91
CA GLN A 361 -12.74 -35.83 2.13
C GLN A 361 -12.10 -36.54 3.34
N GLY A 362 -12.07 -35.89 4.50
CA GLY A 362 -11.41 -36.42 5.68
C GLY A 362 -12.29 -37.39 6.47
N SER A 363 -12.11 -38.70 6.22
CA SER A 363 -12.73 -39.85 6.95
C SER A 363 -14.26 -39.91 6.94
N GLY A 364 -14.83 -41.10 6.69
CA GLY A 364 -16.27 -41.35 6.63
C GLY A 364 -16.56 -42.58 5.78
N SER A 365 -17.66 -43.30 6.02
CA SER A 365 -17.92 -44.58 5.33
C SER A 365 -18.58 -44.38 3.96
N ALA A 366 -19.10 -43.18 3.72
CA ALA A 366 -19.52 -42.63 2.44
C ALA A 366 -19.41 -41.11 2.57
N SER A 367 -18.77 -40.41 1.64
CA SER A 367 -18.57 -38.94 1.61
C SER A 367 -19.84 -38.08 1.62
N GLY A 368 -21.02 -38.63 1.94
CA GLY A 368 -22.31 -37.94 1.79
C GLY A 368 -22.64 -37.55 0.34
N GLY A 369 -21.90 -38.07 -0.64
CA GLY A 369 -22.00 -37.65 -2.04
C GLY A 369 -21.06 -36.51 -2.43
N LEU A 370 -20.11 -36.12 -1.58
CA LEU A 370 -19.08 -35.11 -1.84
C LEU A 370 -17.82 -35.66 -2.53
N ASP A 371 -17.92 -36.75 -3.30
CA ASP A 371 -16.78 -37.31 -4.05
C ASP A 371 -16.86 -36.92 -5.53
N ALA A 372 -15.74 -36.42 -6.08
CA ALA A 372 -15.54 -36.12 -7.50
C ALA A 372 -16.65 -35.24 -8.13
N LYS A 373 -17.23 -34.32 -7.36
CA LYS A 373 -18.21 -33.35 -7.85
C LYS A 373 -17.58 -31.98 -8.03
N THR A 374 -18.05 -31.28 -9.06
CA THR A 374 -17.82 -29.86 -9.24
C THR A 374 -19.16 -29.14 -9.13
N TYR A 375 -19.18 -28.02 -8.41
CA TYR A 375 -20.29 -27.10 -8.28
C TYR A 375 -19.91 -25.78 -8.91
N ASP A 376 -20.85 -25.21 -9.63
CA ASP A 376 -20.70 -23.93 -10.31
C ASP A 376 -21.82 -23.02 -9.78
N ILE A 377 -21.47 -22.06 -8.93
CA ILE A 377 -22.43 -21.33 -8.11
C ILE A 377 -22.35 -19.84 -8.42
N ALA A 378 -23.48 -19.25 -8.74
CA ALA A 378 -23.61 -17.79 -8.76
C ALA A 378 -23.77 -17.30 -7.32
N ILE A 379 -22.83 -16.47 -6.87
CA ILE A 379 -22.86 -15.88 -5.54
C ILE A 379 -23.39 -14.46 -5.63
N THR A 380 -24.16 -14.07 -4.62
CA THR A 380 -24.81 -12.76 -4.55
C THR A 380 -24.12 -11.83 -3.56
N GLY A 381 -23.39 -12.41 -2.61
CA GLY A 381 -22.85 -11.68 -1.48
C GLY A 381 -21.86 -12.50 -0.69
N GLY A 382 -21.20 -11.83 0.23
CA GLY A 382 -20.23 -12.42 1.12
C GLY A 382 -18.98 -11.57 1.24
N SER A 383 -18.08 -12.02 2.11
CA SER A 383 -16.78 -11.40 2.30
C SER A 383 -15.69 -12.44 2.51
N ILE A 384 -14.46 -12.08 2.14
CA ILE A 384 -13.24 -12.82 2.51
C ILE A 384 -12.46 -11.95 3.47
N THR A 385 -12.07 -12.49 4.62
CA THR A 385 -11.19 -11.84 5.58
C THR A 385 -9.85 -12.56 5.61
N ILE A 386 -8.78 -11.80 5.44
CA ILE A 386 -7.39 -12.23 5.59
C ILE A 386 -6.85 -11.52 6.82
N ALA A 387 -6.39 -12.26 7.83
CA ALA A 387 -5.84 -11.71 9.06
C ALA A 387 -4.48 -12.33 9.40
N ASN A 388 -3.51 -11.49 9.72
CA ASN A 388 -2.17 -11.89 10.18
C ASN A 388 -2.05 -11.98 11.71
N ASN A 389 -3.08 -11.53 12.45
CA ASN A 389 -3.13 -11.56 13.92
C ASN A 389 -1.87 -10.97 14.59
N ILE A 390 -1.43 -9.80 14.10
CA ILE A 390 -0.21 -9.13 14.53
C ILE A 390 -0.39 -8.57 15.95
N THR A 391 0.61 -8.80 16.79
CA THR A 391 0.69 -8.23 18.15
C THR A 391 1.89 -7.30 18.26
N TYR A 392 1.66 -6.08 18.76
CA TYR A 392 2.71 -5.09 19.02
C TYR A 392 3.21 -5.18 20.46
N VAL A 393 4.49 -4.85 20.65
CA VAL A 393 5.15 -4.84 21.96
C VAL A 393 5.49 -3.41 22.35
N THR A 394 4.88 -2.92 23.43
CA THR A 394 5.22 -1.64 24.07
C THR A 394 5.89 -1.95 25.41
N PRO A 395 7.14 -1.53 25.64
CA PRO A 395 7.79 -1.70 26.94
C PRO A 395 7.14 -0.79 27.99
N GLU A 396 7.44 -1.05 29.27
CA GLU A 396 7.02 -0.20 30.39
C GLU A 396 8.28 0.17 31.19
N THR A 397 8.72 1.42 31.04
CA THR A 397 9.97 1.96 31.59
C THR A 397 9.66 3.22 32.40
N LEU A 398 10.03 3.22 33.68
CA LEU A 398 9.81 4.37 34.56
C LEU A 398 10.58 5.61 34.08
N GLY A 399 9.87 6.73 33.96
CA GLY A 399 10.46 8.06 33.72
C GLY A 399 10.68 8.43 32.26
N VAL A 400 10.20 7.61 31.32
CA VAL A 400 10.14 7.92 29.89
C VAL A 400 8.73 7.60 29.36
N ILE A 401 8.40 8.16 28.20
CA ILE A 401 7.16 7.80 27.49
C ILE A 401 7.50 6.69 26.51
N ASP A 402 7.05 5.47 26.78
CA ASP A 402 7.32 4.31 25.94
C ASP A 402 6.51 4.34 24.64
N LYS A 403 7.07 3.75 23.58
CA LYS A 403 6.46 3.59 22.27
C LYS A 403 6.61 2.13 21.83
N PRO A 404 5.75 1.62 20.94
CA PRO A 404 5.90 0.26 20.43
C PRO A 404 7.27 0.09 19.76
N ILE A 405 8.00 -0.96 20.14
CA ILE A 405 9.37 -1.21 19.67
C ILE A 405 9.45 -2.25 18.55
N GLY A 406 8.33 -2.93 18.27
CA GLY A 406 8.23 -3.95 17.25
C GLY A 406 6.93 -4.74 17.36
N SER A 407 6.79 -5.72 16.49
CA SER A 407 5.62 -6.60 16.45
C SER A 407 6.00 -8.03 16.08
N PHE A 408 5.08 -8.96 16.31
CA PHE A 408 5.16 -10.32 15.77
C PHE A 408 3.82 -10.74 15.16
N SER A 409 3.88 -11.43 14.02
CA SER A 409 2.73 -12.07 13.38
C SER A 409 2.22 -13.26 14.21
N GLY A 410 0.90 -13.47 14.16
CA GLY A 410 0.22 -14.61 14.74
C GLY A 410 -0.08 -15.68 13.70
N ALA A 411 -1.04 -16.55 13.99
CA ALA A 411 -1.55 -17.50 13.01
C ALA A 411 -2.25 -16.73 11.89
N ARG A 412 -1.90 -17.01 10.63
CA ARG A 412 -2.65 -16.50 9.48
C ARG A 412 -4.04 -17.14 9.48
N GLN A 413 -5.07 -16.33 9.30
CA GLN A 413 -6.44 -16.81 9.15
C GLN A 413 -7.03 -16.22 7.87
N ILE A 414 -7.50 -17.11 7.00
CA ILE A 414 -8.26 -16.74 5.80
C ILE A 414 -9.61 -17.44 5.91
N SER A 415 -10.68 -16.65 6.04
CA SER A 415 -12.04 -17.15 6.24
C SER A 415 -13.04 -16.19 5.65
N GLY A 416 -14.27 -16.64 5.43
CA GLY A 416 -15.29 -15.78 4.88
C GLY A 416 -16.67 -16.40 4.89
N SER A 417 -17.62 -15.61 4.39
CA SER A 417 -19.01 -16.02 4.22
C SER A 417 -19.38 -15.95 2.75
N LEU A 418 -20.22 -16.87 2.29
CA LEU A 418 -20.77 -16.91 0.94
C LEU A 418 -22.28 -16.87 1.01
N THR A 419 -22.90 -15.87 0.40
CA THR A 419 -24.34 -15.83 0.17
C THR A 419 -24.63 -16.18 -1.27
N MET A 420 -25.54 -17.14 -1.48
CA MET A 420 -25.91 -17.64 -2.79
C MET A 420 -27.43 -17.76 -2.96
N TYR A 421 -27.89 -17.58 -4.20
CA TYR A 421 -29.26 -17.96 -4.56
C TYR A 421 -29.40 -19.49 -4.59
N LEU A 422 -30.55 -19.99 -4.15
CA LEU A 422 -30.89 -21.40 -4.30
C LEU A 422 -31.23 -21.69 -5.77
N ASN A 423 -30.37 -22.46 -6.45
CA ASN A 423 -30.59 -22.91 -7.81
C ASN A 423 -30.37 -24.43 -7.93
N THR A 424 -31.01 -25.04 -8.92
CA THR A 424 -30.85 -26.48 -9.22
C THR A 424 -29.84 -26.75 -10.33
N THR A 425 -29.37 -25.71 -11.01
CA THR A 425 -28.44 -25.79 -12.15
C THR A 425 -27.26 -24.86 -11.90
N GLY A 426 -26.07 -25.19 -12.40
CA GLY A 426 -24.89 -24.35 -12.20
C GLY A 426 -25.01 -22.95 -12.80
N SER A 427 -24.08 -22.04 -12.46
CA SER A 427 -24.09 -20.64 -12.92
C SER A 427 -24.03 -20.51 -14.45
N SER A 428 -23.38 -21.47 -15.13
CA SER A 428 -23.36 -21.64 -16.58
C SER A 428 -24.66 -22.18 -17.21
N GLY A 429 -25.69 -22.47 -16.40
CA GLY A 429 -26.95 -23.09 -16.83
C GLY A 429 -26.90 -24.62 -16.98
N SER A 430 -25.78 -25.24 -16.59
CA SER A 430 -25.59 -26.70 -16.56
C SER A 430 -24.73 -27.10 -15.36
N GLY A 431 -24.78 -28.36 -14.90
CA GLY A 431 -23.99 -28.83 -13.75
C GLY A 431 -24.68 -28.66 -12.39
N ASN A 432 -23.94 -28.93 -11.31
CA ASN A 432 -24.47 -28.92 -9.94
C ASN A 432 -24.54 -27.49 -9.41
N GLY A 433 -25.75 -27.06 -9.07
CA GLY A 433 -26.03 -25.76 -8.46
C GLY A 433 -25.88 -25.74 -6.94
N SER A 434 -26.20 -24.60 -6.32
CA SER A 434 -26.13 -24.38 -4.88
C SER A 434 -27.03 -25.32 -4.07
N ASN A 435 -28.21 -25.68 -4.58
CA ASN A 435 -29.12 -26.61 -3.90
C ASN A 435 -28.49 -28.00 -3.76
N GLN A 436 -27.73 -28.43 -4.77
CA GLN A 436 -27.03 -29.72 -4.73
C GLN A 436 -25.88 -29.69 -3.72
N LEU A 437 -25.12 -28.58 -3.67
CA LEU A 437 -24.06 -28.39 -2.66
C LEU A 437 -24.64 -28.50 -1.24
N LEU A 438 -25.73 -27.80 -0.96
CA LEU A 438 -26.36 -27.79 0.37
C LEU A 438 -26.94 -29.16 0.75
N ALA A 439 -27.55 -29.86 -0.22
CA ALA A 439 -28.03 -31.22 -0.02
C ALA A 439 -26.88 -32.19 0.30
N ASP A 440 -25.76 -32.10 -0.43
CA ASP A 440 -24.60 -32.95 -0.20
C ASP A 440 -23.90 -32.62 1.14
N LEU A 441 -23.74 -31.33 1.49
CA LEU A 441 -23.18 -30.89 2.77
C LEU A 441 -24.03 -31.33 3.97
N SER A 442 -25.36 -31.26 3.86
CA SER A 442 -26.27 -31.71 4.93
C SER A 442 -26.36 -33.24 5.03
N ALA A 443 -26.13 -33.96 3.92
CA ALA A 443 -26.09 -35.42 3.91
C ALA A 443 -24.77 -36.00 4.47
N ALA A 444 -23.68 -35.23 4.44
CA ALA A 444 -22.35 -35.60 4.94
C ALA A 444 -22.27 -35.56 6.49
N THR A 445 -23.18 -36.28 7.16
CA THR A 445 -23.36 -36.26 8.63
C THR A 445 -22.29 -37.02 9.42
N ASP A 446 -21.50 -37.89 8.77
CA ASP A 446 -20.40 -38.65 9.38
C ASP A 446 -19.01 -38.14 8.95
N LEU A 447 -18.96 -37.05 8.18
CA LEU A 447 -17.72 -36.48 7.68
C LEU A 447 -17.11 -35.54 8.73
N VAL A 448 -15.88 -35.83 9.15
CA VAL A 448 -15.17 -35.05 10.18
C VAL A 448 -14.57 -33.77 9.60
N ARG A 449 -14.15 -33.81 8.34
CA ARG A 449 -13.57 -32.67 7.62
C ARG A 449 -14.02 -32.71 6.17
N ASN A 450 -14.72 -31.67 5.73
CA ASN A 450 -14.90 -31.45 4.30
C ASN A 450 -13.74 -30.64 3.70
N SER A 451 -13.48 -30.83 2.42
CA SER A 451 -12.40 -30.15 1.71
C SER A 451 -12.83 -29.88 0.27
N PHE A 452 -12.71 -28.61 -0.14
CA PHE A 452 -13.02 -28.16 -1.48
C PHE A 452 -11.85 -27.35 -2.03
N ASP A 453 -11.59 -27.49 -3.32
CA ASP A 453 -10.80 -26.53 -4.08
C ASP A 453 -11.76 -25.46 -4.59
N MET A 454 -11.53 -24.22 -4.15
CA MET A 454 -12.46 -23.12 -4.29
C MET A 454 -11.83 -21.97 -5.07
N SER A 455 -12.39 -21.67 -6.23
CA SER A 455 -12.01 -20.49 -7.02
C SER A 455 -13.19 -19.53 -7.13
N LEU A 456 -13.03 -18.34 -6.55
CA LEU A 456 -14.01 -17.26 -6.57
C LEU A 456 -13.56 -16.19 -7.56
N PHE A 457 -14.42 -15.88 -8.52
CA PHE A 457 -14.17 -14.88 -9.55
C PHE A 457 -15.10 -13.68 -9.33
N MET A 458 -14.51 -12.55 -8.97
CA MET A 458 -15.20 -11.28 -8.84
C MET A 458 -15.07 -10.48 -10.14
N GLY A 459 -16.21 -10.04 -10.70
CA GLY A 459 -16.26 -9.46 -12.05
C GLY A 459 -16.59 -10.48 -13.15
N GLY A 460 -16.89 -11.73 -12.78
CA GLY A 460 -17.23 -12.85 -13.66
C GLY A 460 -16.01 -13.65 -14.14
N GLY A 461 -16.22 -14.87 -14.62
CA GLY A 461 -15.14 -15.79 -15.01
C GLY A 461 -14.53 -15.60 -16.41
N SER A 462 -14.80 -14.49 -17.09
CA SER A 462 -14.27 -14.24 -18.45
C SER A 462 -12.96 -13.45 -18.41
N SER A 463 -11.98 -13.86 -19.21
CA SER A 463 -10.73 -13.11 -19.44
C SER A 463 -10.91 -11.85 -20.29
N ASP A 464 -12.08 -11.68 -20.92
CA ASP A 464 -12.42 -10.51 -21.74
C ASP A 464 -12.96 -9.34 -20.91
N THR A 465 -13.08 -9.51 -19.59
CA THR A 465 -13.50 -8.50 -18.64
C THR A 465 -12.49 -8.40 -17.50
N PRO A 466 -12.32 -7.23 -16.87
CA PRO A 466 -11.51 -7.13 -15.67
C PRO A 466 -12.06 -8.09 -14.59
N VAL A 467 -11.17 -8.88 -14.00
CA VAL A 467 -11.54 -9.92 -13.03
C VAL A 467 -10.49 -10.01 -11.92
N VAL A 468 -10.96 -10.30 -10.72
CA VAL A 468 -10.09 -10.74 -9.61
C VAL A 468 -10.51 -12.13 -9.17
N GLU A 469 -9.54 -13.04 -9.13
CA GLU A 469 -9.69 -14.41 -8.71
C GLU A 469 -9.11 -14.59 -7.31
N PHE A 470 -9.89 -15.21 -6.42
CA PHE A 470 -9.43 -15.72 -5.13
C PHE A 470 -9.43 -17.23 -5.21
N ASP A 471 -8.24 -17.81 -5.26
CA ASP A 471 -8.02 -19.25 -5.40
C ASP A 471 -7.62 -19.82 -4.03
N LEU A 472 -8.49 -20.63 -3.46
CA LEU A 472 -8.35 -21.27 -2.15
C LEU A 472 -8.33 -22.79 -2.37
N PRO A 473 -7.14 -23.39 -2.57
CA PRO A 473 -7.03 -24.79 -2.96
C PRO A 473 -7.63 -25.77 -1.95
N ARG A 474 -7.77 -25.36 -0.67
CA ARG A 474 -8.38 -26.19 0.38
C ARG A 474 -9.23 -25.34 1.30
N ALA A 475 -10.52 -25.23 0.99
CA ALA A 475 -11.52 -24.61 1.83
C ALA A 475 -12.35 -25.67 2.58
N HIS A 476 -12.55 -25.44 3.88
CA HIS A 476 -13.51 -26.16 4.71
C HIS A 476 -14.77 -25.32 4.89
N PHE A 477 -15.93 -25.90 4.64
CA PHE A 477 -17.24 -25.26 4.75
C PHE A 477 -17.94 -25.70 6.02
N GLN A 478 -18.60 -24.77 6.72
CA GLN A 478 -19.47 -25.13 7.82
C GLN A 478 -20.79 -25.70 7.28
N VAL A 479 -21.24 -26.83 7.81
CA VAL A 479 -22.55 -27.41 7.44
C VAL A 479 -23.65 -26.42 7.86
N PRO A 480 -24.42 -25.85 6.93
CA PRO A 480 -25.43 -24.85 7.25
C PRO A 480 -26.65 -25.50 7.91
N ALA A 481 -27.24 -24.83 8.90
CA ALA A 481 -28.57 -25.17 9.39
C ALA A 481 -29.61 -24.51 8.46
N ILE A 482 -30.23 -25.30 7.58
CA ILE A 482 -31.29 -24.80 6.69
C ILE A 482 -32.64 -24.82 7.43
N GLU A 483 -33.30 -23.67 7.55
CA GLU A 483 -34.65 -23.58 8.12
C GLU A 483 -35.70 -23.46 7.00
N VAL A 484 -36.93 -23.94 7.22
CA VAL A 484 -38.01 -24.00 6.20
C VAL A 484 -38.41 -22.60 5.68
N ALA A 485 -37.95 -21.52 6.34
CA ALA A 485 -38.16 -20.13 5.93
C ALA A 485 -37.13 -19.62 4.89
N ASP A 486 -36.03 -20.32 4.64
CA ASP A 486 -34.88 -19.85 3.82
C ASP A 486 -35.05 -20.10 2.31
N LEU A 487 -36.27 -19.91 1.77
CA LEU A 487 -36.64 -20.26 0.39
C LEU A 487 -35.92 -19.45 -0.72
N ILE A 488 -35.06 -18.46 -0.37
CA ILE A 488 -34.55 -17.47 -1.34
C ILE A 488 -33.02 -17.34 -1.34
N SER A 489 -32.35 -17.46 -0.19
CA SER A 489 -30.89 -17.29 -0.08
C SER A 489 -30.34 -18.04 1.13
N VAL A 490 -29.15 -18.62 0.99
CA VAL A 490 -28.44 -19.31 2.08
C VAL A 490 -27.04 -18.72 2.23
N SER A 491 -26.60 -18.55 3.48
CA SER A 491 -25.23 -18.17 3.83
C SER A 491 -24.44 -19.41 4.28
N VAL A 492 -23.21 -19.55 3.80
CA VAL A 492 -22.29 -20.60 4.25
C VAL A 492 -20.93 -20.00 4.56
N GLU A 493 -20.41 -20.33 5.74
CA GLU A 493 -19.09 -19.92 6.18
C GLU A 493 -18.02 -20.90 5.69
N PHE A 494 -16.85 -20.37 5.33
CA PHE A 494 -15.70 -21.16 4.93
C PHE A 494 -14.41 -20.70 5.64
N ALA A 495 -13.45 -21.61 5.75
CA ALA A 495 -12.09 -21.34 6.19
C ALA A 495 -11.09 -21.99 5.24
N ALA A 496 -10.08 -21.25 4.80
CA ALA A 496 -9.00 -21.74 3.96
C ALA A 496 -7.91 -22.40 4.82
N HIS A 497 -7.35 -23.49 4.33
CA HIS A 497 -6.28 -24.24 5.00
C HIS A 497 -5.10 -24.46 4.07
N GLY A 498 -3.90 -24.56 4.66
CA GLY A 498 -2.71 -24.98 3.94
C GLY A 498 -2.77 -26.46 3.59
N SER A 499 -1.85 -26.89 2.72
CA SER A 499 -1.57 -28.32 2.47
C SER A 499 -1.15 -29.06 3.74
N ASP A 500 -0.51 -28.34 4.67
CA ASP A 500 -0.24 -28.77 6.05
C ASP A 500 -0.36 -27.56 7.02
N ILE A 501 -0.08 -27.79 8.31
CA ILE A 501 -0.21 -26.76 9.36
C ILE A 501 0.80 -25.60 9.25
N THR A 502 1.88 -25.81 8.50
CA THR A 502 2.94 -24.82 8.27
C THR A 502 2.93 -24.26 6.86
N ALA A 503 2.22 -24.90 5.94
CA ALA A 503 2.18 -24.48 4.56
C ALA A 503 1.39 -23.18 4.40
N ALA A 504 2.02 -22.22 3.76
CA ALA A 504 1.47 -20.89 3.48
C ALA A 504 0.81 -20.83 2.08
N ASP A 505 0.13 -21.91 1.69
CA ASP A 505 -0.59 -22.09 0.42
C ASP A 505 -2.12 -22.07 0.61
N GLU A 506 -2.61 -21.33 1.61
CA GLU A 506 -4.05 -21.27 1.93
C GLU A 506 -4.86 -20.54 0.86
N MET A 507 -4.24 -19.55 0.19
CA MET A 507 -4.87 -18.77 -0.88
C MET A 507 -3.84 -18.15 -1.84
N THR A 508 -4.26 -17.93 -3.08
CA THR A 508 -3.62 -17.01 -4.04
C THR A 508 -4.66 -16.01 -4.54
N VAL A 509 -4.26 -14.76 -4.78
CA VAL A 509 -5.12 -13.74 -5.40
C VAL A 509 -4.56 -13.38 -6.76
N LYS A 510 -5.40 -13.33 -7.81
CA LYS A 510 -4.95 -12.98 -9.16
C LYS A 510 -5.75 -11.81 -9.72
N TYR A 511 -5.07 -10.79 -10.22
CA TYR A 511 -5.67 -9.60 -10.81
C TYR A 511 -5.46 -9.61 -12.32
N LYS A 512 -6.54 -9.40 -13.07
CA LYS A 512 -6.51 -9.27 -14.54
C LYS A 512 -7.23 -8.00 -14.96
N GLY A 513 -6.45 -7.07 -15.49
CA GLY A 513 -6.92 -5.79 -16.02
C GLY A 513 -6.95 -5.77 -17.55
N LEU A 514 -7.73 -4.85 -18.11
CA LEU A 514 -7.80 -4.55 -19.54
C LEU A 514 -7.26 -3.17 -19.85
N THR A 515 -7.47 -2.20 -18.96
CA THR A 515 -7.02 -0.83 -19.12
C THR A 515 -5.51 -0.76 -18.97
N SER A 516 -4.84 -0.24 -20.00
CA SER A 516 -3.42 0.05 -19.93
C SER A 516 -3.21 1.42 -19.28
N HIS A 517 -2.44 1.47 -18.19
CA HIS A 517 -1.96 2.72 -17.63
C HIS A 517 -1.21 3.51 -18.69
N SER A 518 -1.51 4.79 -18.82
CA SER A 518 -1.10 5.57 -20.00
C SER A 518 -0.42 6.89 -19.65
N ASP A 519 -0.07 7.12 -18.38
CA ASP A 519 0.50 8.38 -17.95
C ASP A 519 1.93 8.57 -18.51
N SER A 520 2.03 9.49 -19.48
CA SER A 520 3.27 9.86 -20.14
C SER A 520 4.36 10.42 -19.22
N THR A 521 4.01 10.84 -17.99
CA THR A 521 5.00 11.30 -17.01
C THR A 521 5.90 10.16 -16.48
N TYR A 522 5.50 8.91 -16.71
CA TYR A 522 6.30 7.70 -16.41
C TYR A 522 7.11 7.18 -17.62
N ALA A 523 7.11 7.89 -18.77
CA ALA A 523 7.68 7.42 -20.03
C ALA A 523 9.20 7.20 -20.04
N THR A 524 9.90 7.82 -19.10
CA THR A 524 11.35 7.69 -19.00
C THR A 524 11.72 7.60 -17.54
N ASN A 525 12.43 6.54 -17.17
CA ASN A 525 12.95 6.36 -15.83
C ASN A 525 13.99 7.46 -15.53
N HIS A 526 13.54 8.59 -15.02
CA HIS A 526 14.39 9.73 -14.65
C HIS A 526 14.97 9.60 -13.23
N THR A 527 14.83 8.43 -12.59
CA THR A 527 15.23 8.27 -11.19
C THR A 527 16.74 8.34 -10.97
N VAL A 528 17.10 8.52 -9.70
CA VAL A 528 18.45 8.46 -9.15
C VAL A 528 18.79 7.05 -8.71
#